data_AF-W5SW35-F1
#
_entry.id   AF-W5SW35-F1
#
_cell.length_a   1.000
_cell.length_b   1.000
_cell.length_c   1.000
_cell.angle_alpha   90.00
_cell.angle_beta   90.00
_cell.angle_gamma   90.00
#
_symmetry.space_group_name_H-M   'P 1'
#
loop_
_entity.id
_entity.type
_entity.pdbx_description
1 polymer ?
#
loop_
_entity_poly.entity_id
_entity_poly.type
_entity_poly.pdbx_seq_one_letter_code
_entity_poly.pdbx_strand_id
1 'polypeptide(L)'
;MDNVDLDKIYARVLDLLMLKSEDLKLREFNLYVELLEDVLLSNGLGLRDLSVSKVFLLIYYFLGCELKKRDRLLHFDFNKVKAERLNEISVEYSDYCLNHEALNKDFCVAFNNLLEDIKACKRISIGVV
;
A
#
# COMPACT_ATOMS: atom_id res chain seq x y z
N MET A 1 13.97 6.15 -2.26
CA MET A 1 13.79 4.96 -1.41
C MET A 1 14.99 4.09 -1.67
N ASP A 2 15.78 3.82 -0.64
CA ASP A 2 17.02 3.07 -0.79
C ASP A 2 16.71 1.56 -0.86
N ASN A 3 17.61 0.76 -1.44
CA ASN A 3 17.40 -0.69 -1.61
C ASN A 3 17.08 -1.40 -0.27
N VAL A 4 17.64 -0.92 0.85
CA VAL A 4 17.42 -1.48 2.19
C VAL A 4 15.97 -1.30 2.66
N ASP A 5 15.28 -0.25 2.23
CA ASP A 5 13.88 -0.02 2.60
C ASP A 5 12.94 -0.92 1.79
N LEU A 6 13.27 -1.16 0.51
CA LEU A 6 12.51 -2.06 -0.36
C LEU A 6 12.59 -3.52 0.09
N ASP A 7 13.75 -3.99 0.53
CA ASP A 7 13.91 -5.35 1.05
C ASP A 7 13.07 -5.59 2.32
N LYS A 8 12.99 -4.58 3.21
CA LYS A 8 12.14 -4.62 4.40
C LYS A 8 10.65 -4.62 4.04
N ILE A 9 10.24 -3.77 3.10
CA ILE A 9 8.87 -3.73 2.60
C ILE A 9 8.50 -5.09 1.97
N TYR A 10 9.39 -5.66 1.16
CA TYR A 10 9.19 -6.97 0.54
C TYR A 10 8.94 -8.07 1.60
N ALA A 11 9.81 -8.17 2.60
CA ALA A 11 9.65 -9.16 3.68
C ALA A 11 8.33 -8.96 4.44
N ARG A 12 7.97 -7.71 4.74
CA ARG A 12 6.72 -7.36 5.43
C ARG A 12 5.48 -7.70 4.60
N VAL A 13 5.52 -7.44 3.29
CA VAL A 13 4.42 -7.78 2.37
C VAL A 13 4.23 -9.29 2.29
N LEU A 14 5.31 -10.08 2.21
CA LEU A 14 5.22 -11.54 2.22
C LEU A 14 4.52 -12.06 3.48
N ASP A 15 4.92 -11.60 4.67
CA ASP A 15 4.32 -12.06 5.93
C ASP A 15 2.83 -11.73 6.04
N LEU A 16 2.45 -10.51 5.64
CA LEU A 16 1.08 -10.03 5.74
C LEU A 16 0.15 -10.65 4.71
N LEU A 17 0.65 -10.90 3.50
CA LEU A 17 -0.09 -11.64 2.47
C LEU A 17 0.00 -13.17 2.65
N MET A 18 0.71 -13.64 3.67
CA MET A 18 0.95 -15.07 3.95
C MET A 18 1.59 -15.81 2.75
N LEU A 19 2.48 -15.11 2.06
CA LEU A 19 3.23 -15.61 0.92
C LEU A 19 4.64 -16.02 1.34
N LYS A 20 5.20 -17.00 0.64
CA LYS A 20 6.63 -17.29 0.69
C LYS A 20 7.34 -16.62 -0.48
N SER A 21 8.67 -16.55 -0.41
CA SER A 21 9.50 -16.04 -1.51
C SER A 21 9.39 -16.86 -2.81
N GLU A 22 8.92 -18.10 -2.72
CA GLU A 22 8.59 -18.94 -3.88
C GLU A 22 7.29 -18.49 -4.57
N ASP A 23 6.32 -17.96 -3.80
CA ASP A 23 5.04 -17.48 -4.30
C ASP A 23 5.15 -16.09 -4.94
N LEU A 24 6.06 -15.24 -4.44
CA LEU A 24 6.37 -13.93 -5.01
C LEU A 24 7.87 -13.67 -4.87
N LYS A 25 8.62 -13.85 -5.96
CA LYS A 25 10.08 -13.61 -5.97
C LYS A 25 10.38 -12.11 -5.88
N LEU A 26 11.50 -11.73 -5.27
CA LEU A 26 11.92 -10.32 -5.17
C LEU A 26 11.95 -9.58 -6.52
N ARG A 27 12.42 -10.26 -7.59
CA ARG A 27 12.40 -9.69 -8.95
C ARG A 27 10.98 -9.39 -9.43
N GLU A 28 10.03 -10.28 -9.14
CA GLU A 28 8.63 -10.08 -9.51
C GLU A 28 8.00 -8.96 -8.68
N PHE A 29 8.30 -8.91 -7.38
CA PHE A 29 7.92 -7.81 -6.50
C PHE A 29 8.40 -6.45 -7.05
N ASN A 30 9.67 -6.34 -7.48
CA ASN A 30 10.21 -5.11 -8.04
C ASN A 30 9.46 -4.67 -9.31
N LEU A 31 9.07 -5.61 -10.18
CA LEU A 31 8.24 -5.30 -11.36
C LEU A 31 6.86 -4.74 -10.97
N TYR A 32 6.24 -5.27 -9.91
CA TYR A 32 4.99 -4.70 -9.41
C TYR A 32 5.19 -3.31 -8.80
N VAL A 33 6.32 -3.04 -8.14
CA VAL A 33 6.62 -1.72 -7.61
C VAL A 33 6.85 -0.70 -8.73
N GLU A 34 7.57 -1.07 -9.79
CA GLU A 34 7.72 -0.24 -10.99
C GLU A 34 6.36 0.06 -11.63
N LEU A 35 5.51 -0.95 -11.80
CA LEU A 35 4.16 -0.78 -12.34
C LEU A 35 3.30 0.12 -11.45
N LEU A 36 3.42 0.00 -10.12
CA LEU A 36 2.74 0.88 -9.18
C LEU A 36 3.22 2.32 -9.34
N GLU A 37 4.52 2.55 -9.50
CA GLU A 37 5.06 3.89 -9.73
C GLU A 37 4.47 4.52 -10.99
N ASP A 38 4.39 3.77 -12.09
CA ASP A 38 3.74 4.23 -13.34
C ASP A 38 2.26 4.57 -13.13
N VAL A 39 1.52 3.73 -12.39
CA VAL A 39 0.12 3.97 -12.04
C VAL A 39 -0.01 5.26 -11.22
N LEU A 40 0.81 5.46 -10.20
CA LEU A 40 0.78 6.66 -9.37
C LEU A 40 1.13 7.92 -10.15
N LEU A 41 2.15 7.87 -11.01
CA LEU A 41 2.54 8.98 -11.88
C LEU A 41 1.42 9.37 -12.84
N SER A 42 0.72 8.40 -13.43
CA SER A 42 -0.46 8.67 -14.28
C SER A 42 -1.61 9.35 -13.51
N ASN A 43 -1.61 9.23 -12.18
CA ASN A 43 -2.55 9.82 -11.26
C ASN A 43 -2.03 11.13 -10.61
N GLY A 44 -0.88 11.65 -11.04
CA GLY A 44 -0.29 12.89 -10.53
C GLY A 44 0.38 12.75 -9.15
N LEU A 45 0.76 11.54 -8.76
CA LEU A 45 1.40 11.23 -7.49
C LEU A 45 2.81 10.67 -7.72
N GLY A 46 3.82 11.24 -7.07
CA GLY A 46 5.15 10.65 -6.99
C GLY A 46 5.31 9.84 -5.71
N LEU A 47 5.88 8.63 -5.78
CA LEU A 47 6.18 7.82 -4.59
C LEU A 47 7.09 8.55 -3.59
N ARG A 48 7.94 9.45 -4.09
CA ARG A 48 8.87 10.27 -3.26
C ARG A 48 8.16 11.33 -2.44
N ASP A 49 6.92 11.69 -2.79
CA ASP A 49 6.13 12.70 -2.09
C ASP A 49 5.34 12.10 -0.91
N LEU A 50 5.43 10.78 -0.72
CA LEU A 50 4.62 10.04 0.23
C LEU A 50 5.47 9.57 1.42
N SER A 51 4.85 9.49 2.59
CA SER A 51 5.48 8.86 3.76
C SER A 51 5.72 7.37 3.52
N VAL A 52 6.72 6.81 4.21
CA VAL A 52 7.06 5.37 4.11
C VAL A 52 5.83 4.49 4.40
N SER A 53 4.99 4.85 5.37
CA SER A 53 3.76 4.12 5.67
C SER A 53 2.74 4.17 4.53
N LYS A 54 2.56 5.33 3.86
CA LYS A 54 1.68 5.45 2.67
C LYS A 54 2.22 4.64 1.50
N VAL A 55 3.53 4.70 1.25
CA VAL A 55 4.20 3.88 0.23
C VAL A 55 3.99 2.39 0.50
N PHE A 56 4.22 1.95 1.74
CA PHE A 56 4.01 0.57 2.14
C PHE A 56 2.55 0.12 1.92
N LEU A 57 1.56 0.91 2.33
CA LEU A 57 0.14 0.57 2.16
C LEU A 57 -0.25 0.50 0.67
N LEU A 58 0.23 1.43 -0.16
CA LEU A 58 0.01 1.40 -1.60
C LEU A 58 0.59 0.13 -2.22
N ILE A 59 1.83 -0.22 -1.89
CA ILE A 59 2.49 -1.46 -2.34
C ILE A 59 1.68 -2.68 -1.90
N TYR A 60 1.31 -2.74 -0.62
CA TYR A 60 0.58 -3.85 -0.04
C TYR A 60 -0.79 -4.06 -0.69
N TYR A 61 -1.59 -3.00 -0.85
CA TYR A 61 -2.91 -3.11 -1.47
C TYR A 61 -2.83 -3.38 -2.97
N PHE A 62 -1.88 -2.75 -3.68
CA PHE A 62 -1.68 -2.98 -5.10
C PHE A 62 -1.28 -4.45 -5.38
N LEU A 63 -0.28 -4.97 -4.67
CA LEU A 63 0.14 -6.36 -4.80
C LEU A 63 -0.97 -7.33 -4.42
N GLY A 64 -1.67 -7.09 -3.31
CA GLY A 64 -2.81 -7.91 -2.92
C GLY A 64 -3.89 -7.96 -4.00
N CYS A 65 -4.17 -6.83 -4.65
CA CYS A 65 -5.13 -6.73 -5.74
C CYS A 65 -4.67 -7.53 -6.97
N GLU A 66 -3.42 -7.31 -7.39
CA GLU A 66 -2.84 -7.95 -8.57
C GLU A 66 -2.68 -9.47 -8.41
N LEU A 67 -2.29 -9.95 -7.23
CA LEU A 67 -2.19 -11.37 -6.94
C LEU A 67 -3.57 -12.03 -6.82
N LYS A 68 -4.55 -11.33 -6.22
CA LYS A 68 -5.94 -11.81 -6.15
C LYS A 68 -6.56 -11.96 -7.54
N LYS A 69 -6.38 -10.98 -8.44
CA LYS A 69 -6.87 -11.06 -9.84
C LYS A 69 -6.32 -12.26 -10.63
N ARG A 70 -5.16 -12.78 -10.24
CA ARG A 70 -4.49 -13.92 -10.88
C ARG A 70 -4.71 -15.24 -10.13
N ASP A 71 -5.63 -15.27 -9.16
CA ASP A 71 -5.90 -16.41 -8.27
C ASP A 71 -4.67 -16.93 -7.52
N ARG A 72 -3.68 -16.06 -7.27
CA ARG A 72 -2.43 -16.38 -6.56
C ARG A 72 -2.45 -16.02 -5.08
N LEU A 73 -3.56 -15.47 -4.61
CA LEU A 73 -3.77 -15.08 -3.21
C LEU A 73 -5.02 -15.77 -2.67
N LEU A 74 -4.89 -17.06 -2.37
CA LEU A 74 -6.00 -17.94 -1.97
C LEU A 74 -6.32 -17.86 -0.46
N HIS A 75 -5.31 -17.58 0.36
CA HIS A 75 -5.43 -17.53 1.82
C HIS A 75 -4.69 -16.32 2.35
N PHE A 76 -5.42 -15.33 2.85
CA PHE A 76 -4.83 -14.15 3.45
C PHE A 76 -5.79 -13.58 4.51
N ASP A 77 -5.26 -12.91 5.54
CA ASP A 77 -6.05 -12.34 6.64
C ASP A 77 -6.00 -10.82 6.63
N PHE A 78 -7.11 -10.18 6.21
CA PHE A 78 -7.25 -8.72 6.26
C PHE A 78 -7.05 -8.13 7.67
N ASN A 79 -7.25 -8.92 8.73
CA ASN A 79 -7.12 -8.43 10.10
C ASN A 79 -5.65 -8.28 10.56
N LYS A 80 -4.69 -9.01 9.95
CA LYS A 80 -3.26 -8.87 10.25
C LYS A 80 -2.76 -7.43 10.01
N VAL A 81 -3.19 -6.80 8.92
CA VAL A 81 -2.83 -5.41 8.60
C VAL A 81 -3.46 -4.42 9.57
N LYS A 82 -4.65 -4.73 10.09
CA LYS A 82 -5.31 -3.87 11.08
C LYS A 82 -4.51 -3.82 12.39
N ALA A 83 -3.84 -4.91 12.77
CA ALA A 83 -2.95 -4.96 13.92
C ALA A 83 -1.63 -4.20 13.69
N GLU A 84 -1.08 -4.26 12.49
CA GLU A 84 0.10 -3.46 12.11
C GLU A 84 -0.20 -1.96 12.05
N ARG A 85 -1.39 -1.57 11.59
CA ARG A 85 -1.88 -0.18 11.68
C ARG A 85 -1.95 0.30 13.13
N LEU A 86 -2.32 -0.55 14.10
CA LEU A 86 -2.38 -0.19 15.52
C LEU A 86 -1.00 0.05 16.15
N ASN A 87 0.06 -0.59 15.65
CA ASN A 87 1.43 -0.29 16.06
C ASN A 87 1.97 1.03 15.46
N GLU A 88 1.44 1.50 14.32
CA GLU A 88 1.73 2.84 13.78
C GLU A 88 0.83 3.94 14.39
N ILE A 89 -0.36 3.61 14.89
CA ILE A 89 -1.26 4.57 15.57
C ILE A 89 -0.64 5.16 16.85
N SER A 90 0.38 4.51 17.43
CA SER A 90 1.15 5.08 18.55
C SER A 90 2.19 6.14 18.17
N VAL A 91 2.49 6.35 16.87
CA VAL A 91 3.61 7.22 16.47
C VAL A 91 3.22 8.54 15.81
N GLU A 92 2.06 8.70 15.16
CA GLU A 92 1.68 10.03 14.66
C GLU A 92 0.18 10.24 14.57
N TYR A 93 -0.31 11.13 15.44
CA TYR A 93 -1.68 11.62 15.48
C TYR A 93 -2.04 12.35 14.16
N SER A 94 -3.29 12.16 13.75
CA SER A 94 -4.06 12.95 12.78
C SER A 94 -3.71 12.83 11.29
N ASP A 95 -4.10 11.73 10.66
CA ASP A 95 -4.54 11.79 9.26
C ASP A 95 -6.06 11.54 9.24
N TYR A 96 -6.84 12.60 9.47
CA TYR A 96 -8.32 12.60 9.38
C TYR A 96 -8.82 12.03 8.03
N CYS A 97 -7.97 12.08 7.00
CA CYS A 97 -8.22 11.53 5.67
C CYS A 97 -8.29 9.99 5.62
N LEU A 98 -7.69 9.23 6.55
CA LEU A 98 -7.55 7.76 6.40
C LEU A 98 -8.64 6.94 7.11
N ASN A 99 -9.70 7.60 7.60
CA ASN A 99 -10.73 6.96 8.42
C ASN A 99 -11.72 6.06 7.64
N HIS A 100 -11.72 6.11 6.29
CA HIS A 100 -12.73 5.41 5.47
C HIS A 100 -12.27 4.07 4.87
N GLU A 101 -11.06 3.61 5.15
CA GLU A 101 -10.46 2.47 4.43
C GLU A 101 -10.81 1.07 4.98
N ALA A 102 -11.45 0.98 6.15
CA ALA A 102 -11.40 -0.27 6.95
C ALA A 102 -12.66 -1.16 6.92
N LEU A 103 -13.49 -1.10 5.87
CA LEU A 103 -14.72 -1.93 5.81
C LEU A 103 -14.79 -2.92 4.63
N ASN A 104 -13.98 -2.77 3.58
CA ASN A 104 -14.08 -3.64 2.41
C ASN A 104 -12.95 -4.67 2.38
N LYS A 105 -13.30 -5.97 2.41
CA LYS A 105 -12.36 -7.09 2.30
C LYS A 105 -11.91 -7.30 0.85
N ASP A 106 -11.55 -6.22 0.16
CA ASP A 106 -11.10 -6.24 -1.22
C ASP A 106 -9.90 -5.32 -1.41
N PHE A 107 -8.78 -5.90 -1.84
CA PHE A 107 -7.53 -5.19 -2.03
C PHE A 107 -7.60 -4.11 -3.10
N CYS A 108 -8.34 -4.36 -4.19
CA CYS A 108 -8.46 -3.40 -5.28
C CYS A 108 -9.29 -2.19 -4.84
N VAL A 109 -10.36 -2.42 -4.06
CA VAL A 109 -11.13 -1.34 -3.47
C VAL A 109 -10.30 -0.57 -2.45
N ALA A 110 -9.58 -1.26 -1.56
CA ALA A 110 -8.70 -0.62 -0.59
C ALA A 110 -7.62 0.25 -1.26
N PHE A 111 -7.01 -0.26 -2.34
CA PHE A 111 -6.05 0.50 -3.15
C PHE A 111 -6.66 1.77 -3.75
N ASN A 112 -7.82 1.64 -4.40
CA ASN A 112 -8.48 2.78 -5.03
C ASN A 112 -8.91 3.83 -3.99
N ASN A 113 -9.41 3.39 -2.84
CA ASN A 113 -9.78 4.31 -1.76
C ASN A 113 -8.56 5.07 -1.23
N LEU A 114 -7.45 4.36 -0.92
CA LEU A 114 -6.20 5.00 -0.50
C LEU A 114 -5.69 6.01 -1.52
N LEU A 115 -5.77 5.66 -2.81
CA LEU A 115 -5.35 6.53 -3.89
C LEU A 115 -6.17 7.83 -3.93
N GLU A 116 -7.49 7.72 -3.81
CA GLU A 116 -8.38 8.89 -3.79
C GLU A 116 -8.20 9.72 -2.50
N ASP A 117 -8.00 9.10 -1.35
CA ASP A 117 -7.72 9.79 -0.08
C ASP A 117 -6.41 10.60 -0.18
N ILE A 118 -5.34 10.00 -0.70
CA ILE A 118 -4.06 10.69 -0.93
C ILE A 118 -4.25 11.88 -1.88
N LYS A 119 -4.99 11.71 -2.98
CA LYS A 119 -5.28 12.81 -3.92
C LYS A 119 -6.10 13.92 -3.25
N ALA A 120 -7.09 13.57 -2.44
CA ALA A 120 -7.93 14.52 -1.74
C ALA A 120 -7.12 15.38 -0.76
N CYS A 121 -6.24 14.77 0.05
CA CYS A 121 -5.40 15.55 0.97
C CYS A 121 -4.41 16.45 0.20
N LYS A 122 -3.85 15.97 -0.94
CA LYS A 122 -2.97 16.80 -1.80
C LYS A 122 -3.68 18.03 -2.36
N ARG A 123 -4.98 17.93 -2.68
CA ARG A 123 -5.80 19.08 -3.12
C ARG A 123 -6.08 20.07 -1.99
N ILE A 124 -6.33 19.61 -0.77
CA ILE A 124 -6.59 20.47 0.39
C ILE A 124 -5.35 21.32 0.73
N SER A 125 -4.14 20.75 0.62
CA SER A 125 -2.88 21.48 0.85
C SER A 125 -2.57 22.57 -0.18
N ILE A 126 -3.27 22.61 -1.32
CA ILE A 126 -3.14 23.66 -2.35
C ILE A 126 -4.24 24.74 -2.18
N GLY A 127 -5.26 24.47 -1.36
CA GLY A 127 -6.44 25.33 -1.18
C GLY A 127 -6.40 26.30 0.00
N VAL A 128 -5.24 26.53 0.62
CA VAL A 128 -5.07 27.59 1.62
C VAL A 128 -4.53 28.84 0.93
N VAL A 129 -5.44 29.71 0.48
CA VAL A 129 -5.17 31.10 0.08
C VAL A 129 -6.07 32.02 0.89
#